data_AF-A0A533SPE4-F1
#
_entry.id   AF-A0A533SPE4-F1
#
_cell.length_a   1.000
_cell.length_b   1.000
_cell.length_c   1.000
_cell.angle_alpha   90.00
_cell.angle_beta   90.00
_cell.angle_gamma   90.00
#
_symmetry.space_group_name_H-M   'P 1'
#
loop_
_entity.id
_entity.type
_entity.pdbx_description
1 polymer ?
#
loop_
_entity_poly.entity_id
_entity_poly.type
_entity_poly.pdbx_seq_one_letter_code
_entity_poly.pdbx_strand_id
1 'polypeptide(L)'
;MEGLPFSTAQQAVIQRESVGRLFIEGPAGSGKTSAAVAWLERLLRSGIPGDQILVLTPQRTLAQPYEAAVEHPDLPSGGLATILTLNGLAQRVVNLFWPIVSREAGFSHPENPPVFLTAETAQFYMARVVEPLLEEGYFSGVTIDRNRLNSQ
;
A
#
# COMPACT_ATOMS: atom_id res chain seq x y z
N MET A 1 24.39 14.96 -9.53
CA MET A 1 23.50 15.92 -10.19
C MET A 1 22.90 16.77 -9.10
N GLU A 2 23.30 18.04 -8.99
CA GLU A 2 22.62 18.97 -8.09
C GLU A 2 21.16 19.07 -8.51
N GLY A 3 20.26 18.67 -7.61
CA GLY A 3 18.82 18.76 -7.84
C GLY A 3 18.40 20.21 -7.95
N LEU A 4 17.41 20.48 -8.80
CA LEU A 4 16.77 21.79 -8.85
C LEU A 4 16.31 22.21 -7.44
N PRO A 5 16.46 23.49 -7.06
CA PRO A 5 16.05 23.95 -5.75
C PRO A 5 14.54 23.77 -5.55
N PHE A 6 14.13 23.38 -4.33
CA PHE A 6 12.71 23.27 -3.98
C PHE A 6 12.02 24.64 -4.09
N SER A 7 10.85 24.66 -4.73
CA SER A 7 9.97 25.83 -4.76
C SER A 7 9.44 26.18 -3.38
N THR A 8 8.94 27.41 -3.20
CA THR A 8 8.36 27.88 -1.94
C THR A 8 7.25 26.96 -1.43
N ALA A 9 6.40 26.44 -2.31
CA ALA A 9 5.33 25.51 -1.93
C ALA A 9 5.89 24.16 -1.43
N GLN A 10 6.93 23.63 -2.07
CA GLN A 10 7.60 22.41 -1.63
C GLN A 10 8.34 22.62 -0.31
N GLN A 11 9.01 23.76 -0.14
CA GLN A 11 9.66 24.12 1.12
C GLN A 11 8.65 24.20 2.27
N ALA A 12 7.44 24.74 2.04
CA ALA A 12 6.38 24.79 3.04
C ALA A 12 5.94 23.38 3.48
N VAL A 13 5.88 22.41 2.57
CA VAL A 13 5.64 20.99 2.90
C VAL A 13 6.81 20.44 3.73
N ILE A 14 8.03 20.62 3.25
CA ILE A 14 9.25 20.07 3.87
C ILE A 14 9.44 20.63 5.28
N GLN A 15 9.13 21.91 5.52
CA GLN A 15 9.40 22.59 6.79
C GLN A 15 8.31 22.38 7.85
N ARG A 16 7.17 21.80 7.49
CA ARG A 16 6.01 21.64 8.39
C ARG A 16 6.25 20.70 9.56
N GLU A 17 5.74 21.00 10.75
CA GLU A 17 5.78 20.07 11.90
C GLU A 17 5.23 18.66 11.57
N SER A 18 5.71 17.65 12.30
CA SER A 18 5.29 16.24 12.13
C SER A 18 3.88 15.95 12.65
N VAL A 19 3.19 16.93 13.23
CA VAL A 19 1.86 16.79 13.82
C VAL A 19 0.78 17.36 12.89
N GLY A 20 -0.40 16.75 12.92
CA GLY A 20 -1.59 17.20 12.18
C GLY A 20 -1.71 16.59 10.78
N ARG A 21 -2.61 17.16 9.95
CA ARG A 21 -2.94 16.64 8.61
C ARG A 21 -2.69 17.70 7.55
N LEU A 22 -2.22 17.29 6.37
CA LEU A 22 -2.00 18.15 5.23
C LEU A 22 -2.49 17.45 3.96
N PHE A 23 -3.24 18.17 3.14
CA PHE A 23 -3.57 17.75 1.78
C PHE A 23 -2.70 18.55 0.81
N ILE A 24 -2.04 17.85 -0.13
CA ILE A 24 -1.16 18.46 -1.13
C ILE A 24 -1.76 18.22 -2.51
N GLU A 25 -2.05 19.30 -3.21
CA GLU A 25 -2.56 19.27 -4.58
C GLU A 25 -1.59 20.00 -5.51
N GLY A 26 -1.55 19.56 -6.76
CA GLY A 26 -0.81 20.23 -7.81
C GLY A 26 -0.79 19.41 -9.09
N PRO A 27 -0.52 20.05 -10.25
CA PRO A 27 -0.50 19.38 -11.54
C PRO A 27 0.55 18.25 -11.59
N ALA A 28 0.44 17.36 -12.58
CA ALA A 28 1.49 16.39 -12.85
C ALA A 28 2.85 17.10 -13.06
N GLY A 29 3.94 16.53 -12.55
CA GLY A 29 5.27 17.12 -12.67
C GLY A 29 5.59 18.27 -11.71
N SER A 30 4.67 18.70 -10.83
CA SER A 30 4.92 19.75 -9.82
C SER A 30 5.89 19.37 -8.69
N GLY A 31 6.44 18.14 -8.69
CA GLY A 31 7.40 17.69 -7.69
C GLY A 31 6.78 17.33 -6.32
N LYS A 32 5.52 16.86 -6.30
CA LYS A 32 4.86 16.36 -5.07
C LYS A 32 5.65 15.25 -4.39
N THR A 33 6.06 14.24 -5.17
CA THR A 33 6.89 13.13 -4.67
C THR A 33 8.23 13.63 -4.16
N SER A 34 8.87 14.59 -4.85
CA SER A 34 10.13 15.18 -4.41
C SER A 34 10.00 15.89 -3.06
N ALA A 35 8.91 16.64 -2.84
CA ALA A 35 8.66 17.28 -1.55
C ALA A 35 8.36 16.26 -0.43
N ALA A 36 7.60 15.20 -0.74
CA ALA A 36 7.30 14.14 0.22
C ALA A 36 8.55 13.35 0.63
N VAL A 37 9.44 13.05 -0.31
CA VAL A 37 10.73 12.39 -0.04
C VAL A 37 11.63 13.28 0.84
N ALA A 38 11.77 14.55 0.49
CA ALA A 38 12.55 15.49 1.31
C ALA A 38 11.96 15.70 2.71
N TRP A 39 10.63 15.66 2.83
CA TRP A 39 9.97 15.69 4.14
C TRP A 39 10.29 14.43 4.95
N LEU A 40 10.22 13.23 4.34
CA LEU A 40 10.62 11.97 4.96
C LEU A 40 12.06 12.00 5.48
N GLU A 41 13.02 12.43 4.65
CA GLU A 41 14.41 12.58 5.06
C GLU A 41 14.54 13.53 6.25
N ARG A 42 13.80 14.65 6.24
CA ARG A 42 13.83 15.60 7.35
C ARG A 42 13.25 15.00 8.63
N LEU A 43 12.17 14.21 8.57
CA LEU A 43 11.62 13.51 9.72
C LEU A 43 12.67 12.59 10.35
N LEU A 44 13.35 11.78 9.53
CA LEU A 44 14.43 10.89 9.98
C LEU A 44 15.60 11.68 10.58
N ARG A 45 16.05 12.76 9.93
CA ARG A 45 17.14 13.61 10.42
C ARG A 45 16.78 14.35 11.71
N SER A 46 15.50 14.61 11.95
CA SER A 46 15.03 15.20 13.22
C SER A 46 14.96 14.19 14.38
N GLY A 47 15.33 12.93 14.14
CA GLY A 47 15.39 11.88 15.16
C GLY A 47 14.09 11.10 15.34
N ILE A 48 13.10 11.26 14.45
CA ILE A 48 11.90 10.41 14.46
C ILE A 48 12.31 9.00 14.03
N PRO A 49 12.07 7.96 14.86
CA PRO A 49 12.40 6.59 14.50
C PRO A 49 11.66 6.16 13.23
N GLY A 50 12.38 5.55 12.27
CA GLY A 50 11.75 5.17 11.01
C GLY A 50 10.67 4.11 11.17
N ASP A 51 10.73 3.25 12.18
CA ASP A 51 9.67 2.30 12.49
C ASP A 51 8.33 2.96 12.94
N GLN A 52 8.35 4.26 13.25
CA GLN A 52 7.15 5.08 13.48
C GLN A 52 6.63 5.78 12.22
N ILE A 53 7.33 5.63 11.09
CA ILE A 53 6.99 6.27 9.82
C ILE A 53 6.44 5.22 8.85
N LEU A 54 5.21 5.46 8.38
CA LEU A 54 4.55 4.67 7.34
C LEU A 54 4.38 5.53 6.07
N VAL A 55 4.91 5.04 4.95
CA VAL A 55 4.68 5.60 3.62
C VAL A 55 3.82 4.63 2.82
N LEU A 56 2.64 5.09 2.41
CA LEU A 56 1.75 4.33 1.53
C LEU A 56 1.89 4.79 0.09
N THR A 57 2.19 3.86 -0.81
CA THR A 57 2.31 4.11 -2.25
C THR A 57 1.20 3.38 -3.00
N PRO A 58 0.74 3.92 -4.15
CA PRO A 58 -0.33 3.28 -4.90
C PRO A 58 0.14 1.98 -5.60
N GLN A 59 1.44 1.85 -5.89
CA GLN A 59 2.04 0.68 -6.51
C GLN A 59 3.54 0.58 -6.16
N ARG A 60 4.08 -0.63 -6.22
CA ARG A 60 5.47 -0.92 -5.82
C ARG A 60 6.51 -0.06 -6.55
N THR A 61 6.36 0.15 -7.86
CA THR A 61 7.31 0.96 -8.64
C THR A 61 7.38 2.42 -8.18
N LEU A 62 6.33 2.95 -7.56
CA LEU A 62 6.30 4.32 -7.04
C LEU A 62 6.87 4.43 -5.62
N ALA A 63 7.33 3.33 -5.03
CA ALA A 63 8.04 3.31 -3.75
C ALA A 63 9.52 3.65 -3.87
N GLN A 64 10.14 3.39 -5.04
CA GLN A 64 11.58 3.54 -5.25
C GLN A 64 12.17 4.88 -4.76
N PRO A 65 11.54 6.06 -4.98
CA PRO A 65 12.10 7.31 -4.48
C PRO A 65 12.19 7.38 -2.95
N TYR A 66 11.26 6.74 -2.25
CA TYR A 66 11.24 6.68 -0.78
C TYR A 66 12.23 5.64 -0.26
N GLU A 67 12.32 4.48 -0.92
CA GLU A 67 13.29 3.42 -0.58
C GLU A 67 14.72 3.95 -0.69
N ALA A 68 15.05 4.60 -1.82
CA ALA A 68 16.36 5.22 -2.03
C ALA A 68 16.68 6.30 -0.99
N ALA A 69 15.66 7.04 -0.52
CA ALA A 69 15.85 8.08 0.49
C ALA A 69 16.21 7.49 1.86
N VAL A 70 15.62 6.36 2.25
CA VAL A 70 15.86 5.73 3.56
C VAL A 70 17.11 4.84 3.60
N GLU A 71 17.61 4.43 2.44
CA GLU A 71 18.86 3.67 2.30
C GLU A 71 20.10 4.58 2.22
N HIS A 72 19.94 5.90 2.29
CA HIS A 72 21.03 6.85 2.14
C HIS A 72 22.07 6.71 3.29
N PRO A 73 23.37 6.52 3.00
CA PRO A 73 24.40 6.25 4.03
C PRO A 73 24.52 7.31 5.13
N ASP A 74 24.22 8.56 4.78
CA ASP A 74 24.28 9.72 5.69
C ASP A 74 23.04 9.89 6.59
N LEU A 75 22.13 8.90 6.62
CA LEU A 75 21.02 8.91 7.56
C LEU A 75 21.45 8.43 8.94
N PRO A 76 20.83 8.97 10.02
CA PRO A 76 21.08 8.49 11.37
C PRO A 76 20.81 6.99 11.48
N SER A 77 21.61 6.30 12.29
CA SER A 77 21.34 4.90 12.63
C SER A 77 19.99 4.77 13.32
N GLY A 78 19.13 3.87 12.82
CA GLY A 78 17.78 3.68 13.36
C GLY A 78 16.98 2.67 12.53
N GLY A 79 15.75 2.38 12.98
CA GLY A 79 14.81 1.57 12.20
C GLY A 79 14.47 2.25 10.86
N LEU A 80 14.26 1.46 9.81
CA LEU A 80 13.88 1.95 8.49
C LEU A 80 12.38 2.29 8.45
N ALA A 81 12.03 3.32 7.66
CA ALA A 81 10.63 3.63 7.38
C ALA A 81 9.91 2.43 6.77
N THR A 82 8.68 2.18 7.20
CA THR A 82 7.83 1.17 6.56
C THR A 82 7.24 1.76 5.29
N ILE A 83 7.66 1.26 4.13
CA ILE A 83 7.18 1.71 2.81
C ILE A 83 6.40 0.54 2.20
N LEU A 84 5.09 0.71 1.99
CA LEU A 84 4.21 -0.36 1.53
C LEU A 84 3.15 0.17 0.56
N THR A 85 2.57 -0.73 -0.23
CA THR A 85 1.28 -0.47 -0.85
C THR A 85 0.16 -0.76 0.15
N LEU A 86 -1.06 -0.26 -0.11
CA LEU A 86 -2.22 -0.60 0.72
C LEU A 86 -2.45 -2.12 0.79
N ASN A 87 -2.33 -2.82 -0.34
CA ASN A 87 -2.43 -4.28 -0.40
C ASN A 87 -1.31 -4.95 0.39
N GLY A 88 -0.08 -4.44 0.32
CA GLY A 88 1.05 -4.96 1.10
C GLY A 88 0.84 -4.79 2.61
N LEU A 89 0.26 -3.66 3.03
CA LEU A 89 -0.12 -3.45 4.43
C LEU A 89 -1.18 -4.45 4.87
N ALA A 90 -2.24 -4.64 4.06
CA ALA A 90 -3.29 -5.61 4.37
C ALA A 90 -2.73 -7.03 4.52
N GLN A 91 -1.88 -7.48 3.59
CA GLN A 91 -1.25 -8.80 3.67
C GLN A 91 -0.41 -8.96 4.94
N ARG A 92 0.37 -7.93 5.32
CA ARG A 92 1.20 -7.97 6.53
C ARG A 92 0.34 -8.07 7.81
N VAL A 93 -0.74 -7.30 7.87
CA VAL A 93 -1.67 -7.33 9.02
C VAL A 93 -2.38 -8.68 9.10
N VAL A 94 -2.89 -9.18 7.97
CA VAL A 94 -3.55 -10.50 7.92
C VAL A 94 -2.59 -11.61 8.34
N ASN A 95 -1.35 -11.61 7.84
CA ASN A 95 -0.34 -12.59 8.25
C ASN A 95 -0.03 -12.51 9.75
N LEU A 96 0.12 -11.31 10.30
CA LEU A 96 0.44 -11.10 11.71
C LEU A 96 -0.66 -11.61 12.64
N PHE A 97 -1.92 -11.34 12.30
CA PHE A 97 -3.07 -11.71 13.11
C PHE A 97 -3.74 -13.02 12.68
N TRP A 98 -3.16 -13.73 11.72
CA TRP A 98 -3.75 -14.93 11.15
C TRP A 98 -4.21 -15.96 12.19
N PRO A 99 -3.39 -16.33 13.21
CA PRO A 99 -3.80 -17.32 14.21
C PRO A 99 -5.03 -16.91 15.03
N ILE A 100 -5.35 -15.61 15.08
CA ILE A 100 -6.49 -15.07 15.81
C ILE A 100 -7.74 -15.07 14.93
N VAL A 101 -7.60 -14.73 13.64
CA VAL A 101 -8.75 -14.51 12.74
C VAL A 101 -9.16 -15.74 11.93
N SER A 102 -8.26 -16.71 11.72
CA SER A 102 -8.45 -17.79 10.75
C SER A 102 -9.62 -18.72 11.06
N ARG A 103 -9.82 -19.05 12.35
CA ARG A 103 -10.91 -19.92 12.80
C ARG A 103 -12.28 -19.24 12.64
N GLU A 104 -12.40 -18.00 13.07
CA GLU A 104 -13.65 -17.23 12.95
C GLU A 104 -13.98 -16.90 11.49
N ALA A 105 -12.96 -16.75 10.64
CA ALA A 105 -13.13 -16.55 9.21
C ALA A 105 -13.57 -17.82 8.44
N GLY A 106 -13.73 -18.96 9.12
CA GLY A 106 -14.27 -20.20 8.52
C GLY A 106 -13.27 -20.99 7.68
N PHE A 107 -11.97 -20.78 7.85
CA PHE A 107 -10.95 -21.58 7.16
C PHE A 107 -10.89 -22.99 7.74
N SER A 108 -10.82 -23.99 6.86
CA SER A 108 -10.79 -25.41 7.24
C SER A 108 -9.50 -25.85 7.94
N HIS A 109 -8.39 -25.16 7.64
CA HIS A 109 -7.06 -25.42 8.20
C HIS A 109 -6.48 -24.12 8.78
N PRO A 110 -7.02 -23.63 9.91
CA PRO A 110 -6.67 -22.33 10.50
C PRO A 110 -5.21 -22.23 10.97
N GLU A 111 -4.54 -23.37 11.15
CA GLU A 111 -3.12 -23.50 11.50
C GLU A 111 -2.18 -23.20 10.33
N ASN A 112 -2.65 -23.32 9.09
CA ASN A 112 -1.85 -23.02 7.90
C ASN A 112 -1.93 -21.53 7.57
N PRO A 113 -0.83 -20.89 7.15
CA PRO A 113 -0.85 -19.48 6.78
C PRO A 113 -1.80 -19.21 5.60
N PRO A 114 -2.32 -17.98 5.45
CA PRO A 114 -3.22 -17.64 4.36
C PRO A 114 -2.47 -17.67 3.03
N VAL A 115 -3.18 -18.09 1.98
CA VAL A 115 -2.69 -18.00 0.60
C VAL A 115 -3.29 -16.77 -0.05
N PHE A 116 -2.45 -15.81 -0.44
CA PHE A 116 -2.89 -14.65 -1.20
C PHE A 116 -2.97 -14.99 -2.68
N LEU A 117 -4.13 -14.74 -3.27
CA LEU A 117 -4.39 -15.01 -4.68
C LEU A 117 -4.00 -13.81 -5.54
N THR A 118 -3.48 -14.09 -6.73
CA THR A 118 -3.41 -13.12 -7.82
C THR A 118 -4.81 -12.89 -8.39
N ALA A 119 -4.99 -11.87 -9.24
CA ALA A 119 -6.27 -11.65 -9.90
C ALA A 119 -6.71 -12.88 -10.72
N GLU A 120 -5.79 -13.51 -11.43
CA GLU A 120 -6.04 -14.68 -12.27
C GLU A 120 -6.43 -15.90 -11.45
N THR A 121 -5.71 -16.16 -10.35
CA THR A 121 -6.01 -17.31 -9.47
C THR A 121 -7.30 -17.08 -8.68
N ALA A 122 -7.58 -15.85 -8.25
CA ALA A 122 -8.85 -15.48 -7.64
C ALA A 122 -10.02 -15.73 -8.61
N GLN A 123 -9.92 -15.27 -9.85
CA GLN A 123 -10.94 -15.51 -10.88
C GLN A 123 -11.15 -17.00 -11.14
N PHE A 124 -10.08 -17.79 -11.21
CA PHE A 124 -10.17 -19.24 -11.40
C PHE A 124 -10.95 -19.95 -10.28
N TYR A 125 -10.68 -19.60 -9.02
CA TYR A 125 -11.42 -20.17 -7.89
C TYR A 125 -12.85 -19.65 -7.81
N MET A 126 -13.07 -18.35 -8.05
CA MET A 126 -14.41 -17.75 -8.04
C MET A 126 -15.31 -18.36 -9.11
N ALA A 127 -14.79 -18.69 -10.29
CA ALA A 127 -15.57 -19.37 -11.33
C ALA A 127 -16.19 -20.67 -10.81
N ARG A 128 -15.45 -21.47 -10.01
CA ARG A 128 -15.95 -22.72 -9.43
C ARG A 128 -17.00 -22.50 -8.34
N VAL A 129 -16.93 -21.38 -7.63
CA VAL A 129 -17.91 -21.02 -6.58
C VAL A 129 -19.20 -20.49 -7.21
N VAL A 130 -19.08 -19.69 -8.27
CA VAL A 130 -20.21 -18.99 -8.90
C VAL A 130 -20.95 -19.88 -9.91
N GLU A 131 -20.26 -20.84 -10.56
CA GLU A 131 -20.85 -21.69 -11.60
C GLU A 131 -22.09 -22.49 -11.14
N PRO A 132 -22.09 -23.18 -9.98
CA PRO A 132 -23.29 -23.85 -9.49
C PRO A 132 -24.47 -22.89 -9.26
N LEU A 133 -24.20 -21.70 -8.71
CA LEU A 133 -25.21 -20.68 -8.44
C LEU A 133 -25.80 -20.09 -9.74
N LEU A 134 -24.99 -20.03 -10.81
CA LEU A 134 -25.45 -19.66 -12.14
C LEU A 134 -26.40 -20.70 -12.73
N GLU A 135 -26.07 -21.99 -12.60
CA GLU A 135 -26.92 -23.10 -13.04
C GLU A 135 -28.26 -23.11 -12.28
N GLU A 136 -28.25 -22.75 -11.01
CA GLU A 136 -29.45 -22.58 -10.17
C GLU A 136 -30.24 -21.28 -10.47
N GLY A 137 -29.76 -20.44 -11.39
CA GLY A 137 -30.47 -19.24 -11.86
C GLY A 137 -30.39 -18.02 -10.94
N TYR A 138 -29.55 -18.03 -9.90
CA TYR A 138 -29.41 -16.92 -8.94
C TYR A 138 -28.99 -15.59 -9.58
N PHE A 139 -28.34 -15.63 -10.75
CA PHE A 139 -27.88 -14.43 -11.48
C PHE A 139 -28.68 -14.15 -12.76
N SER A 140 -29.85 -14.77 -12.94
CA SER A 140 -30.72 -14.59 -14.12
C SER A 140 -31.13 -13.13 -14.38
N GLY A 141 -31.12 -12.27 -13.35
CA GLY A 141 -31.39 -10.83 -13.46
C GLY A 141 -30.17 -9.94 -13.72
N VAL A 142 -28.95 -10.50 -13.81
CA VAL A 142 -27.71 -9.72 -13.94
C VAL A 142 -27.26 -9.66 -15.40
N THR A 143 -27.24 -8.45 -15.98
CA THR A 143 -26.81 -8.21 -17.37
C THR A 143 -25.30 -7.95 -17.46
N ILE A 144 -24.48 -8.81 -16.86
CA ILE A 144 -23.02 -8.68 -16.86
C ILE A 144 -22.44 -9.94 -17.51
N ASP A 145 -21.38 -9.77 -18.30
CA ASP A 145 -20.65 -10.88 -18.92
C ASP A 145 -20.11 -11.87 -17.87
N ARG A 146 -20.17 -13.17 -18.17
CA ARG A 146 -19.82 -14.24 -17.22
C ARG A 146 -18.37 -14.15 -16.73
N ASN A 147 -17.44 -13.69 -17.56
CA ASN A 147 -16.05 -13.48 -17.14
C ASN A 147 -15.91 -12.31 -16.18
N ARG A 148 -16.78 -11.30 -16.30
CA ARG A 148 -16.81 -10.15 -15.39
C ARG A 148 -17.47 -10.50 -14.06
N LEU A 149 -18.41 -11.44 -14.01
CA LEU A 149 -18.98 -11.91 -12.74
C LEU A 149 -17.93 -12.49 -11.79
N ASN A 150 -16.89 -13.13 -12.34
CA ASN A 150 -15.80 -13.72 -11.54
C ASN A 150 -14.71 -12.72 -11.16
N SER A 151 -14.75 -11.49 -11.68
CA SER A 151 -13.67 -10.49 -11.54
C SER A 151 -14.08 -9.19 -10.84
N GLN A 152 -15.37 -8.98 -10.56
CA GLN A 152 -15.90 -7.77 -9.92
C GLN A 152 -15.79 -7.86 -8.40
#